data_AF-A0A9W8C590-F1
#
_entry.id   AF-A0A9W8C590-F1
#
_cell.length_a   1.000
_cell.length_b   1.000
_cell.length_c   1.000
_cell.angle_alpha   90.00
_cell.angle_beta   90.00
_cell.angle_gamma   90.00
#
_symmetry.space_group_name_H-M   'P 1'
#
loop_
_entity.id
_entity.type
_entity.pdbx_description
1 polymer ?
#
loop_
_entity_poly.entity_id
_entity_poly.type
_entity_poly.pdbx_seq_one_letter_code
_entity_poly.pdbx_strand_id
1 'polypeptide(L)'
;MDSLLELHRCRLAELEMYFNTRLEEFSSEYNTEREQVLSQHQQENLCLENMMFSMEKRYADHDSEANRDYHSTRNQIKKQNDENKHAVQFDMEGIMAMLWREMQQILHDHNKATEVKAIETDHLRINDERSLKEINAHKKQILKLQDSITALRFQLSSSQTEDTSDPLRSARDELAQKVQHFRVQLGDAQAARRQQLTKLTVYSSKAAKKLQEIQAKGEKLLRLSEMCHKLETEHEKVLPFDSSSLSAEELSQERDKAAESPPNKLTHLIQDCAPLGIFWQRYNKVHLERLCLKREKLLLDRQNEQLRIYLKQFLDGISVSDDSLLHHQHPLLTVSSPPLQAPAATGRRDQKRYVVQEAANIAQQRL
;
A
#
# COMPACT_ATOMS: atom_id res chain seq x y z
N MET A 1 60.52 -118.42 11.60
CA MET A 1 59.10 -118.10 11.89
C MET A 1 59.00 -116.93 12.85
N ASP A 2 59.81 -116.90 13.91
CA ASP A 2 59.77 -115.82 14.92
C ASP A 2 60.15 -114.42 14.37
N SER A 3 61.13 -114.32 13.48
CA SER A 3 61.53 -113.03 12.87
C SER A 3 60.47 -112.41 11.95
N LEU A 4 59.66 -113.23 11.27
CA LEU A 4 58.56 -112.76 10.42
C LEU A 4 57.37 -112.29 11.27
N LEU A 5 57.08 -112.99 12.37
CA LEU A 5 56.08 -112.57 13.34
C LEU A 5 56.49 -111.25 14.04
N GLU A 6 57.78 -111.07 14.32
CA GLU A 6 58.31 -109.85 14.91
C GLU A 6 58.24 -108.67 13.94
N LEU A 7 58.58 -108.87 12.65
CA LEU A 7 58.38 -107.87 11.59
C LEU A 7 56.90 -107.48 11.42
N HIS A 8 55.98 -108.45 11.44
CA HIS A 8 54.55 -108.16 11.37
C HIS A 8 54.03 -107.45 12.63
N ARG A 9 54.57 -107.76 13.81
CA ARG A 9 54.26 -107.03 15.06
C ARG A 9 54.78 -105.60 15.02
N CYS A 10 56.00 -105.37 14.53
CA CYS A 10 56.54 -104.02 14.35
C CYS A 10 55.70 -103.20 13.36
N ARG A 11 55.33 -103.78 12.20
CA ARG A 11 54.49 -103.11 11.21
C ARG A 11 53.08 -102.80 11.74
N LEU A 12 52.48 -103.70 12.50
CA LEU A 12 51.18 -103.45 13.14
C LEU A 12 51.29 -102.34 14.19
N ALA A 13 52.35 -102.34 15.00
CA ALA A 13 52.60 -101.29 15.98
C ALA A 13 52.85 -99.91 15.33
N GLU A 14 53.58 -99.86 14.21
CA GLU A 14 53.77 -98.63 13.43
C GLU A 14 52.47 -98.12 12.82
N LEU A 15 51.63 -99.03 12.28
CA LEU A 15 50.34 -98.67 11.70
C LEU A 15 49.34 -98.22 12.78
N GLU A 16 49.35 -98.87 13.94
CA GLU A 16 48.56 -98.49 15.11
C GLU A 16 49.02 -97.14 15.66
N MET A 17 50.33 -96.91 15.77
CA MET A 17 50.90 -95.62 16.17
C MET A 17 50.51 -94.53 15.15
N TYR A 18 50.67 -94.77 13.85
CA TYR A 18 50.29 -93.81 12.81
C TYR A 18 48.78 -93.51 12.81
N PHE A 19 47.94 -94.53 13.00
CA PHE A 19 46.49 -94.35 13.11
C PHE A 19 46.12 -93.53 14.34
N ASN A 20 46.71 -93.84 15.50
CA ASN A 20 46.45 -93.12 16.75
C ASN A 20 46.93 -91.67 16.65
N THR A 21 48.13 -91.40 16.10
CA THR A 21 48.61 -90.04 15.88
C THR A 21 47.68 -89.27 14.94
N ARG A 22 47.24 -89.87 13.83
CA ARG A 22 46.33 -89.19 12.90
C ARG A 22 44.93 -88.96 13.49
N LEU A 23 44.47 -89.88 14.34
CA LEU A 23 43.21 -89.73 15.08
C LEU A 23 43.31 -88.62 16.13
N GLU A 24 44.45 -88.49 16.81
CA GLU A 24 44.74 -87.40 17.74
C GLU A 24 44.85 -86.06 17.03
N GLU A 25 45.55 -85.99 15.89
CA GLU A 25 45.64 -84.80 15.03
C GLU A 25 44.25 -84.35 14.57
N PHE A 26 43.47 -85.26 13.99
CA PHE A 26 42.11 -84.96 13.53
C PHE A 26 41.18 -84.55 14.68
N SER A 27 41.28 -85.22 15.83
CA SER A 27 40.51 -84.85 17.03
C SER A 27 40.91 -83.47 17.55
N SER A 28 42.20 -83.15 17.54
CA SER A 28 42.70 -81.83 17.92
C SER A 28 42.17 -80.76 16.97
N GLU A 29 42.34 -80.93 15.65
CA GLU A 29 41.85 -80.03 14.61
C GLU A 29 40.34 -79.79 14.75
N TYR A 30 39.55 -80.86 14.85
CA TYR A 30 38.10 -80.78 15.05
C TYR A 30 37.72 -80.00 16.31
N ASN A 31 38.41 -80.24 17.44
CA ASN A 31 38.13 -79.51 18.67
C ASN A 31 38.50 -78.03 18.54
N THR A 32 39.61 -77.69 17.88
CA THR A 32 40.00 -76.29 17.64
C THR A 32 39.01 -75.56 16.73
N GLU A 33 38.57 -76.20 15.64
CA GLU A 33 37.57 -75.63 14.73
C GLU A 33 36.24 -75.44 15.46
N ARG A 34 35.80 -76.43 16.24
CA ARG A 34 34.59 -76.34 17.05
C ARG A 34 34.66 -75.16 18.05
N GLU A 35 35.78 -74.99 18.73
CA GLU A 35 35.98 -73.86 19.65
C GLU A 35 35.95 -72.52 18.93
N GLN A 36 36.56 -72.41 17.75
CA GLN A 36 36.52 -71.20 16.93
C GLN A 36 35.10 -70.86 16.48
N VAL A 37 34.35 -71.84 15.96
CA VAL A 37 32.96 -71.64 15.51
C VAL A 37 32.07 -71.22 16.68
N LEU A 38 32.20 -71.85 17.85
CA LEU A 38 31.44 -71.48 19.03
C LEU A 38 31.78 -70.06 19.52
N SER A 39 33.07 -69.70 19.52
CA SER A 39 33.51 -68.36 19.91
C SER A 39 33.01 -67.28 18.94
N GLN A 40 33.11 -67.54 17.63
CA GLN A 40 32.56 -66.64 16.60
C GLN A 40 31.05 -66.47 16.76
N HIS A 41 30.32 -67.58 16.92
CA HIS A 41 28.88 -67.53 17.13
C HIS A 41 28.48 -66.72 18.37
N GLN A 42 29.20 -66.87 19.48
CA GLN A 42 29.00 -66.07 20.69
C GLN A 42 29.26 -64.58 20.44
N GLN A 43 30.32 -64.24 19.71
CA GLN A 43 30.65 -62.86 19.36
C GLN A 43 29.58 -62.24 18.44
N GLU A 44 29.09 -62.98 17.45
CA GLU A 44 28.01 -62.55 16.56
C GLU A 44 26.72 -62.30 17.33
N ASN A 45 26.33 -63.20 18.24
CA ASN A 45 25.14 -63.01 19.09
C ASN A 45 25.26 -61.76 19.95
N LEU A 46 26.41 -61.54 20.61
CA LEU A 46 26.66 -60.32 21.38
C LEU A 46 26.62 -59.06 20.50
N CYS A 47 27.11 -59.13 19.27
CA CYS A 47 27.04 -58.02 18.32
C CYS A 47 25.58 -57.70 17.95
N LEU A 48 24.78 -58.72 17.66
CA LEU A 48 23.36 -58.58 17.34
C LEU A 48 22.56 -58.01 18.52
N GLU A 49 22.80 -58.49 19.74
CA GLU A 49 22.15 -57.95 20.95
C GLU A 49 22.49 -56.46 21.16
N ASN A 50 23.77 -56.09 21.01
CA ASN A 50 24.19 -54.69 21.13
C ASN A 50 23.58 -53.79 20.04
N MET A 51 23.47 -54.31 18.80
CA MET A 51 22.83 -53.61 17.69
C MET A 51 21.34 -53.42 17.96
N MET A 52 20.64 -54.45 18.42
CA MET A 52 19.23 -54.38 18.81
C MET A 52 19.01 -53.34 19.91
N PHE A 53 19.79 -53.40 20.99
CA PHE A 53 19.69 -52.43 22.09
C PHE A 53 19.93 -50.98 21.61
N SER A 54 20.95 -50.78 20.78
CA SER A 54 21.25 -49.47 20.20
C SER A 54 20.13 -48.97 19.29
N MET A 55 19.52 -49.87 18.53
CA MET A 55 18.39 -49.59 17.63
C MET A 55 17.13 -49.23 18.42
N GLU A 56 16.78 -50.02 19.45
CA GLU A 56 15.65 -49.73 20.36
C GLU A 56 15.82 -48.38 21.04
N LYS A 57 17.01 -48.08 21.56
CA LYS A 57 17.29 -46.77 22.16
C LYS A 57 17.10 -45.63 21.16
N ARG A 58 17.63 -45.77 19.94
CA ARG A 58 17.45 -44.75 18.89
C ARG A 58 15.98 -44.54 18.53
N TYR A 59 15.18 -45.61 18.46
CA TYR A 59 13.74 -45.47 18.22
C TYR A 59 13.02 -44.78 19.39
N ALA A 60 13.35 -45.13 20.64
CA ALA A 60 12.79 -44.46 21.80
C ALA A 60 13.16 -42.98 21.85
N ASP A 61 14.43 -42.65 21.56
CA ASP A 61 14.91 -41.27 21.48
C ASP A 61 14.17 -40.51 20.37
N HIS A 62 14.04 -41.10 19.17
CA HIS A 62 13.34 -40.50 18.04
C HIS A 62 11.84 -40.28 18.31
N ASP A 63 11.15 -41.26 18.91
CA ASP A 63 9.75 -41.10 19.31
C ASP A 63 9.58 -40.02 20.37
N SER A 64 10.52 -39.94 21.33
CA SER A 64 10.50 -38.88 22.35
C SER A 64 10.73 -37.49 21.77
N GLU A 65 11.54 -37.36 20.71
CA GLU A 65 11.81 -36.11 20.01
C GLU A 65 10.58 -35.70 19.17
N ALA A 66 10.03 -36.64 18.38
CA ALA A 66 8.80 -36.43 17.63
C ALA A 66 7.62 -36.01 18.53
N ASN A 67 7.48 -36.64 19.70
CA ASN A 67 6.47 -36.26 20.69
C ASN A 67 6.73 -34.88 21.27
N ARG A 68 7.98 -34.52 21.58
CA ARG A 68 8.34 -33.17 22.04
C ARG A 68 8.01 -32.10 21.01
N ASP A 69 8.34 -32.34 19.74
CA ASP A 69 8.05 -31.43 18.64
C ASP A 69 6.54 -31.29 18.40
N TYR A 70 5.80 -32.40 18.46
CA TYR A 70 4.34 -32.39 18.39
C TYR A 70 3.73 -31.55 19.53
N HIS A 71 4.17 -31.76 20.77
CA HIS A 71 3.69 -30.99 21.91
C HIS A 71 4.04 -29.50 21.80
N SER A 72 5.25 -29.18 21.33
CA SER A 72 5.71 -27.82 21.11
C SER A 72 4.85 -27.09 20.07
N THR A 73 4.69 -27.68 18.88
CA THR A 73 3.87 -27.12 17.80
C THR A 73 2.40 -26.98 18.20
N ARG A 74 1.83 -28.00 18.87
CA ARG A 74 0.47 -27.94 19.42
C ARG A 74 0.30 -26.80 20.43
N ASN A 75 1.24 -26.63 21.36
CA ASN A 75 1.18 -25.57 22.36
C ASN A 75 1.32 -24.19 21.72
N GLN A 76 2.20 -24.04 20.72
CA GLN A 76 2.35 -22.79 19.98
C GLN A 76 1.07 -22.42 19.23
N ILE A 77 0.44 -23.39 18.54
CA ILE A 77 -0.85 -23.17 17.85
C ILE A 77 -1.94 -22.78 18.85
N LYS A 78 -2.02 -23.47 20.00
CA LYS A 78 -2.99 -23.16 21.04
C LYS A 78 -2.80 -21.74 21.58
N LYS A 79 -1.56 -21.37 21.90
CA LYS A 79 -1.21 -20.03 22.39
C LYS A 79 -1.57 -18.95 21.36
N GLN A 80 -1.24 -19.16 20.09
CA GLN A 80 -1.59 -18.23 19.02
C GLN A 80 -3.12 -18.08 18.87
N ASN A 81 -3.86 -19.17 19.00
CA ASN A 81 -5.33 -19.13 18.93
C ASN A 81 -5.91 -18.34 20.12
N ASP A 82 -5.42 -18.60 21.33
CA ASP A 82 -5.83 -17.86 22.53
C ASP A 82 -5.52 -16.36 22.40
N GLU A 83 -4.33 -15.99 21.90
CA GLU A 83 -3.95 -14.59 21.62
C GLU A 83 -4.86 -13.94 20.57
N ASN A 84 -5.12 -14.63 19.44
CA ASN A 84 -6.01 -14.13 18.40
C ASN A 84 -7.44 -13.94 18.91
N LYS A 85 -7.94 -14.87 19.73
CA LYS A 85 -9.25 -14.76 20.36
C LYS A 85 -9.31 -13.55 21.28
N HIS A 86 -8.29 -13.33 22.11
CA HIS A 86 -8.22 -12.17 22.99
C HIS A 86 -8.13 -10.86 22.20
N ALA A 87 -7.38 -10.81 21.10
CA ALA A 87 -7.30 -9.63 20.23
C ALA A 87 -8.67 -9.28 19.64
N VAL A 88 -9.38 -10.26 19.05
CA VAL A 88 -10.72 -10.04 18.49
C VAL A 88 -11.72 -9.62 19.57
N GLN A 89 -11.65 -10.23 20.75
CA GLN A 89 -12.51 -9.86 21.87
C GLN A 89 -12.25 -8.42 22.31
N PHE A 90 -10.99 -8.01 22.44
CA PHE A 90 -10.61 -6.64 22.79
C PHE A 90 -11.11 -5.63 21.76
N ASP A 91 -10.95 -5.92 20.46
CA ASP A 91 -11.44 -5.05 19.39
C ASP A 91 -12.97 -4.89 19.42
N MET A 92 -13.70 -6.00 19.60
CA MET A 92 -15.16 -5.98 19.70
C MET A 92 -15.65 -5.24 20.95
N GLU A 93 -15.02 -5.47 22.10
CA GLU A 93 -15.33 -4.73 23.34
C GLU A 93 -15.03 -3.23 23.18
N GLY A 94 -13.94 -2.87 22.49
CA GLY A 94 -13.62 -1.50 22.14
C GLY A 94 -14.71 -0.84 21.30
N ILE A 95 -15.18 -1.50 20.23
CA ILE A 95 -16.26 -0.99 19.38
C ILE A 95 -17.57 -0.88 20.18
N MET A 96 -17.93 -1.88 20.97
CA MET A 96 -19.13 -1.83 21.82
C MET A 96 -19.08 -0.66 22.81
N ALA A 97 -17.93 -0.42 23.45
CA ALA A 97 -17.77 0.68 24.39
C ALA A 97 -17.86 2.06 23.71
N MET A 98 -17.34 2.19 22.49
CA MET A 98 -17.48 3.41 21.68
C MET A 98 -18.95 3.67 21.32
N LEU A 99 -19.64 2.69 20.74
CA LEU A 99 -21.06 2.79 20.37
C LEU A 99 -21.94 3.08 21.59
N TRP A 100 -21.65 2.44 22.73
CA TRP A 100 -22.37 2.70 23.97
C TRP A 100 -22.20 4.15 24.42
N ARG A 101 -20.98 4.70 24.34
CA ARG A 101 -20.70 6.09 24.70
C ARG A 101 -21.42 7.07 23.77
N GLU A 102 -21.40 6.80 22.47
CA GLU A 102 -22.14 7.61 21.48
C GLU A 102 -23.64 7.60 21.75
N MET A 103 -24.23 6.44 22.04
CA MET A 103 -25.64 6.32 22.38
C MET A 103 -25.98 7.12 23.64
N GLN A 104 -25.17 7.03 24.68
CA GLN A 104 -25.36 7.80 25.91
C GLN A 104 -25.24 9.31 25.68
N GLN A 105 -24.30 9.74 24.83
CA GLN A 105 -24.15 11.13 24.43
C GLN A 105 -25.40 11.65 23.72
N ILE A 106 -25.91 10.90 22.73
CA ILE A 106 -27.11 11.27 21.97
C ILE A 106 -28.34 11.35 22.88
N LEU A 107 -28.51 10.37 23.78
CA LEU A 107 -29.62 10.37 24.75
C LEU A 107 -29.56 11.57 25.69
N HIS A 108 -28.36 11.90 26.18
CA HIS A 108 -28.14 13.06 27.05
C HIS A 108 -28.48 14.37 26.35
N ASP A 109 -27.98 14.54 25.12
CA ASP A 109 -28.22 15.75 24.34
C ASP A 109 -29.70 15.89 23.96
N HIS A 110 -30.37 14.77 23.62
CA HIS A 110 -31.81 14.76 23.37
C HIS A 110 -32.61 15.13 24.62
N ASN A 111 -32.28 14.59 25.79
CA ASN A 111 -32.95 14.94 27.05
C ASN A 111 -32.80 16.42 27.37
N LYS A 112 -31.58 16.97 27.27
CA LYS A 112 -31.33 18.40 27.46
C LYS A 112 -32.15 19.27 26.49
N ALA A 113 -32.14 18.92 25.20
CA ALA A 113 -32.90 19.66 24.20
C ALA A 113 -34.41 19.60 24.46
N THR A 114 -34.90 18.45 24.94
CA THR A 114 -36.32 18.25 25.28
C THR A 114 -36.71 19.05 26.52
N GLU A 115 -35.84 19.09 27.54
CA GLU A 115 -36.05 19.89 28.76
C GLU A 115 -36.10 21.39 28.45
N VAL A 116 -35.17 21.90 27.64
CA VAL A 116 -35.18 23.30 27.20
C VAL A 116 -36.48 23.63 26.46
N LYS A 117 -36.91 22.78 25.52
CA LYS A 117 -38.18 22.98 24.81
C LYS A 117 -39.39 22.94 25.76
N ALA A 118 -39.39 22.05 26.75
CA ALA A 118 -40.47 21.98 27.73
C ALA A 118 -40.58 23.32 28.50
N ILE A 119 -39.45 23.87 28.94
CA ILE A 119 -39.41 25.18 29.63
C ILE A 119 -39.89 26.31 28.70
N GLU A 120 -39.43 26.34 27.44
CA GLU A 120 -39.87 27.34 26.46
C GLU A 120 -41.39 27.27 26.19
N THR A 121 -41.93 26.06 26.05
CA THR A 121 -43.38 25.87 25.85
C THR A 121 -44.19 26.32 27.05
N ASP A 122 -43.71 26.07 28.27
CA ASP A 122 -44.39 26.53 29.47
C ASP A 122 -44.32 28.06 29.62
N HIS A 123 -43.18 28.67 29.28
CA HIS A 123 -43.04 30.12 29.25
C HIS A 123 -43.99 30.77 28.22
N LEU A 124 -44.09 30.20 27.01
CA LEU A 124 -45.04 30.65 25.99
C LEU A 124 -46.49 30.50 26.46
N ARG A 125 -46.84 29.38 27.11
CA ARG A 125 -48.16 29.16 27.69
C ARG A 125 -48.52 30.24 28.73
N ILE A 126 -47.59 30.57 29.63
CA ILE A 126 -47.79 31.63 30.63
C ILE A 126 -47.94 33.01 29.97
N ASN A 127 -47.16 33.30 28.93
CA ASN A 127 -47.29 34.53 28.14
C ASN A 127 -48.65 34.62 27.47
N ASP A 128 -49.10 33.55 26.81
CA ASP A 128 -50.40 33.51 26.13
C ASP A 128 -51.55 33.71 27.12
N GLU A 129 -51.50 33.08 28.30
CA GLU A 129 -52.48 33.32 29.37
C GLU A 129 -52.50 34.79 29.83
N ARG A 130 -51.34 35.46 29.90
CA ARG A 130 -51.24 36.90 30.22
C ARG A 130 -51.83 37.76 29.11
N SER A 131 -51.41 37.54 27.87
CA SER A 131 -51.93 38.29 26.71
C SER A 131 -53.43 38.10 26.55
N LEU A 132 -53.97 36.91 26.83
CA LEU A 132 -55.42 36.68 26.77
C LEU A 132 -56.18 37.48 27.85
N LYS A 133 -55.60 37.64 29.04
CA LYS A 133 -56.16 38.53 30.09
C LYS A 133 -56.13 40.00 29.65
N GLU A 134 -55.03 40.45 29.06
CA GLU A 134 -54.88 41.83 28.54
C GLU A 134 -55.84 42.11 27.38
N ILE A 135 -55.95 41.20 26.42
CA ILE A 135 -56.91 41.31 25.30
C ILE A 135 -58.34 41.43 25.83
N ASN A 136 -58.71 40.63 26.83
CA ASN A 136 -60.02 40.72 27.45
C ASN A 136 -60.26 42.06 28.16
N ALA A 137 -59.23 42.63 28.80
CA ALA A 137 -59.31 43.95 29.41
C ALA A 137 -59.46 45.05 28.36
N HIS A 138 -58.65 45.03 27.30
CA HIS A 138 -58.73 45.96 26.18
C HIS A 138 -60.06 45.85 25.43
N LYS A 139 -60.58 44.64 25.20
CA LYS A 139 -61.90 44.43 24.61
C LYS A 139 -62.99 45.12 25.42
N LYS A 140 -62.95 45.02 26.76
CA LYS A 140 -63.89 45.73 27.64
C LYS A 140 -63.72 47.26 27.55
N GLN A 141 -62.48 47.77 27.46
CA GLN A 141 -62.23 49.20 27.27
C GLN A 141 -62.74 49.70 25.91
N ILE A 142 -62.52 48.95 24.84
CA ILE A 142 -62.99 49.27 23.49
C ILE A 142 -64.52 49.38 23.49
N LEU A 143 -65.23 48.43 24.11
CA LEU A 143 -66.70 48.51 24.22
C LEU A 143 -67.14 49.81 24.93
N LYS A 144 -66.50 50.18 26.05
CA LYS A 144 -66.79 51.44 26.76
C LYS A 144 -66.52 52.68 25.90
N LEU A 145 -65.40 52.69 25.17
CA LEU A 145 -65.07 53.80 24.26
C LEU A 145 -66.00 53.83 23.04
N GLN A 146 -66.46 52.69 22.57
CA GLN A 146 -67.41 52.61 21.47
C GLN A 146 -68.78 53.16 21.90
N ASP A 147 -69.22 52.86 23.12
CA ASP A 147 -70.42 53.46 23.71
C ASP A 147 -70.27 54.98 23.92
N SER A 148 -69.07 55.47 24.28
CA SER A 148 -68.83 56.91 24.39
C SER A 148 -68.76 57.59 23.02
N ILE A 149 -68.17 56.95 22.01
CA ILE A 149 -68.14 57.45 20.64
C ILE A 149 -69.55 57.47 20.04
N THR A 150 -70.40 56.47 20.27
CA THR A 150 -71.79 56.51 19.78
C THR A 150 -72.57 57.65 20.46
N ALA A 151 -72.36 57.88 21.76
CA ALA A 151 -72.95 59.01 22.48
C ALA A 151 -72.45 60.38 21.95
N LEU A 152 -71.13 60.51 21.73
CA LEU A 152 -70.54 61.74 21.17
C LEU A 152 -70.91 61.94 19.70
N ARG A 153 -70.99 60.88 18.90
CA ARG A 153 -71.47 60.97 17.51
C ARG A 153 -72.91 61.41 17.45
N PHE A 154 -73.77 60.92 18.35
CA PHE A 154 -75.15 61.40 18.48
C PHE A 154 -75.18 62.91 18.78
N GLN A 155 -74.31 63.40 19.68
CA GLN A 155 -74.13 64.83 19.95
C GLN A 155 -73.52 65.60 18.77
N LEU A 156 -72.58 65.01 18.02
CA LEU A 156 -71.91 65.65 16.89
C LEU A 156 -72.83 65.73 15.67
N SER A 157 -73.67 64.72 15.43
CA SER A 157 -74.75 64.78 14.44
C SER A 157 -75.83 65.81 14.79
N SER A 158 -75.86 66.30 16.04
CA SER A 158 -76.67 67.47 16.42
C SER A 158 -75.94 68.82 16.27
N SER A 159 -74.66 68.83 15.84
CA SER A 159 -73.80 70.03 15.90
C SER A 159 -72.99 70.34 14.63
N GLN A 160 -73.13 69.61 13.52
CA GLN A 160 -72.32 69.90 12.33
C GLN A 160 -72.93 70.97 11.42
N THR A 161 -72.36 72.18 11.49
CA THR A 161 -72.24 73.12 10.36
C THR A 161 -70.93 72.83 9.63
N GLU A 162 -71.00 72.71 8.30
CA GLU A 162 -69.96 72.20 7.40
C GLU A 162 -68.79 73.19 7.11
N ASP A 163 -68.76 74.34 7.79
CA ASP A 163 -68.04 75.53 7.29
C ASP A 163 -66.57 75.65 7.72
N THR A 164 -65.92 74.59 8.21
CA THR A 164 -64.48 74.59 8.53
C THR A 164 -63.64 73.62 7.67
N SER A 165 -64.27 72.91 6.72
CA SER A 165 -63.65 71.77 6.03
C SER A 165 -62.67 72.14 4.90
N ASP A 166 -62.79 73.33 4.31
CA ASP A 166 -62.03 73.71 3.11
C ASP A 166 -60.53 74.02 3.33
N PRO A 167 -60.08 74.78 4.35
CA PRO A 167 -58.65 75.02 4.57
C PRO A 167 -57.90 73.75 5.04
N LEU A 168 -58.60 72.88 5.78
CA LEU A 168 -58.08 71.57 6.19
C LEU A 168 -57.92 70.61 5.01
N ARG A 169 -58.78 70.71 4.00
CA ARG A 169 -58.70 69.91 2.76
C ARG A 169 -57.49 70.32 1.90
N SER A 170 -57.20 71.62 1.81
CA SER A 170 -56.00 72.12 1.13
C SER A 170 -54.70 71.67 1.81
N ALA A 171 -54.60 71.81 3.14
CA ALA A 171 -53.44 71.34 3.90
C ALA A 171 -53.24 69.81 3.82
N ARG A 172 -54.34 69.04 3.76
CA ARG A 172 -54.31 67.59 3.53
C ARG A 172 -53.73 67.25 2.16
N ASP A 173 -54.09 67.99 1.13
CA ASP A 173 -53.65 67.73 -0.24
C ASP A 173 -52.17 68.08 -0.43
N GLU A 174 -51.67 69.15 0.20
CA GLU A 174 -50.23 69.45 0.25
C GLU A 174 -49.43 68.37 1.01
N LEU A 175 -49.96 67.89 2.14
CA LEU A 175 -49.34 66.79 2.89
C LEU A 175 -49.34 65.50 2.06
N ALA A 176 -50.42 65.21 1.33
CA ALA A 176 -50.50 64.05 0.45
C ALA A 176 -49.45 64.12 -0.68
N GLN A 177 -49.22 65.30 -1.26
CA GLN A 177 -48.16 65.51 -2.26
C GLN A 177 -46.76 65.28 -1.67
N LYS A 178 -46.47 65.81 -0.47
CA LYS A 178 -45.18 65.59 0.21
C LYS A 178 -44.97 64.11 0.54
N VAL A 179 -45.99 63.41 1.03
CA VAL A 179 -45.94 61.97 1.31
C VAL A 179 -45.71 61.18 0.03
N GLN A 180 -46.36 61.53 -1.08
CA GLN A 180 -46.15 60.86 -2.37
C GLN A 180 -44.72 61.07 -2.88
N HIS A 181 -44.17 62.28 -2.77
CA HIS A 181 -42.77 62.56 -3.12
C HIS A 181 -41.80 61.73 -2.27
N PHE A 182 -41.99 61.66 -0.94
CA PHE A 182 -41.14 60.82 -0.08
C PHE A 182 -41.29 59.32 -0.37
N ARG A 183 -42.47 58.85 -0.77
CA ARG A 183 -42.68 57.46 -1.19
C ARG A 183 -41.88 57.11 -2.44
N VAL A 184 -41.83 58.01 -3.43
CA VAL A 184 -41.01 57.83 -4.64
C VAL A 184 -39.53 57.80 -4.27
N GLN A 185 -39.05 58.79 -3.51
CA GLN A 185 -37.65 58.83 -3.06
C GLN A 185 -37.25 57.59 -2.26
N LEU A 186 -38.13 57.11 -1.37
CA LEU A 186 -37.90 55.88 -0.62
C LEU A 186 -37.86 54.66 -1.54
N GLY A 187 -38.73 54.61 -2.55
CA GLY A 187 -38.73 53.57 -3.58
C GLY A 187 -37.43 53.54 -4.36
N ASP A 188 -36.92 54.68 -4.79
CA ASP A 188 -35.67 54.82 -5.54
C ASP A 188 -34.46 54.41 -4.68
N ALA A 189 -34.41 54.86 -3.42
CA ALA A 189 -33.35 54.46 -2.48
C ALA A 189 -33.37 52.95 -2.19
N GLN A 190 -34.56 52.36 -2.03
CA GLN A 190 -34.72 50.91 -1.87
C GLN A 190 -34.28 50.14 -3.11
N ALA A 191 -34.62 50.62 -4.31
CA ALA A 191 -34.20 50.01 -5.57
C ALA A 191 -32.67 50.06 -5.73
N ALA A 192 -32.03 51.20 -5.46
CA ALA A 192 -30.58 51.36 -5.49
C ALA A 192 -29.88 50.42 -4.49
N ARG A 193 -30.39 50.33 -3.25
CA ARG A 193 -29.86 49.41 -2.24
C ARG A 193 -30.01 47.95 -2.65
N ARG A 194 -31.14 47.56 -3.24
CA ARG A 194 -31.35 46.19 -3.78
C ARG A 194 -30.37 45.89 -4.91
N GLN A 195 -30.11 46.83 -5.81
CA GLN A 195 -29.12 46.67 -6.88
C GLN A 195 -27.70 46.52 -6.34
N GLN A 196 -27.32 47.28 -5.31
CA GLN A 196 -26.02 47.14 -4.66
C GLN A 196 -25.88 45.78 -3.95
N LEU A 197 -26.92 45.36 -3.23
CA LEU A 197 -26.94 44.07 -2.53
C LEU A 197 -26.80 42.90 -3.53
N THR A 198 -27.58 42.92 -4.61
CA THR A 198 -27.51 41.88 -5.66
C THR A 198 -26.13 41.83 -6.31
N LYS A 199 -25.52 42.97 -6.63
CA LYS A 199 -24.13 43.02 -7.14
C LYS A 199 -23.15 42.41 -6.14
N LEU A 200 -23.24 42.77 -4.86
CA LEU A 200 -22.36 42.23 -3.82
C LEU A 200 -22.52 40.72 -3.66
N THR A 201 -23.75 40.21 -3.63
CA THR A 201 -24.03 38.77 -3.53
C THR A 201 -23.53 37.99 -4.74
N VAL A 202 -23.68 38.54 -5.95
CA VAL A 202 -23.16 37.91 -7.17
C VAL A 202 -21.63 37.87 -7.16
N TYR A 203 -20.96 38.96 -6.76
CA TYR A 203 -19.50 38.96 -6.69
C TYR A 203 -18.96 38.06 -5.58
N SER A 204 -19.59 38.05 -4.40
CA SER A 204 -19.17 37.18 -3.30
C SER A 204 -19.38 35.72 -3.65
N SER A 205 -20.52 35.35 -4.24
CA SER A 205 -20.76 33.97 -4.68
C SER A 205 -19.81 33.54 -5.80
N LYS A 206 -19.47 34.43 -6.74
CA LYS A 206 -18.48 34.14 -7.79
C LYS A 206 -17.08 33.95 -7.20
N ALA A 207 -16.67 34.79 -6.24
CA ALA A 207 -15.39 34.65 -5.55
C ALA A 207 -15.34 33.35 -4.74
N ALA A 208 -16.39 33.03 -3.98
CA ALA A 208 -16.50 31.80 -3.22
C ALA A 208 -16.39 30.56 -4.11
N LYS A 209 -17.11 30.52 -5.24
CA LYS A 209 -16.99 29.43 -6.22
C LYS A 209 -15.58 29.28 -6.77
N LYS A 210 -14.91 30.40 -7.08
CA LYS A 210 -13.52 30.37 -7.55
C LYS A 210 -12.54 29.85 -6.49
N LEU A 211 -12.73 30.22 -5.23
CA LEU A 211 -11.93 29.69 -4.12
C LEU A 211 -12.18 28.20 -3.92
N GLN A 212 -13.44 27.74 -4.02
CA GLN A 212 -13.77 26.31 -3.97
C GLN A 212 -13.14 25.51 -5.13
N GLU A 213 -13.14 26.06 -6.36
CA GLU A 213 -12.44 25.45 -7.50
C GLU A 213 -10.93 25.30 -7.24
N ILE A 214 -10.30 26.32 -6.65
CA ILE A 214 -8.87 26.29 -6.30
C ILE A 214 -8.61 25.27 -5.18
N GLN A 215 -9.46 25.23 -4.15
CA GLN A 215 -9.38 24.24 -3.08
C GLN A 215 -9.45 22.81 -3.64
N ALA A 216 -10.43 22.53 -4.51
CA ALA A 216 -10.58 21.20 -5.11
C ALA A 216 -9.35 20.79 -5.95
N LYS A 217 -8.73 21.74 -6.66
CA LYS A 217 -7.47 21.49 -7.38
C LYS A 217 -6.31 21.21 -6.41
N GLY A 218 -6.22 21.97 -5.31
CA GLY A 218 -5.23 21.75 -4.25
C GLY A 218 -5.37 20.38 -3.60
N GLU A 219 -6.58 19.98 -3.22
CA GLU A 219 -6.87 18.65 -2.66
C GLU A 219 -6.51 17.53 -3.63
N LYS A 220 -6.82 17.70 -4.92
CA LYS A 220 -6.42 16.72 -5.95
C LYS A 220 -4.90 16.60 -6.06
N LEU A 221 -4.17 17.72 -6.02
CA LEU A 221 -2.72 17.73 -6.08
C LEU A 221 -2.11 17.05 -4.85
N LEU A 222 -2.64 17.31 -3.65
CA LEU A 222 -2.20 16.64 -2.42
C LEU A 222 -2.43 15.13 -2.47
N ARG A 223 -3.62 14.68 -2.88
CA ARG A 223 -3.92 13.25 -3.04
C ARG A 223 -2.97 12.56 -4.04
N LEU A 224 -2.70 13.21 -5.17
CA LEU A 224 -1.74 12.69 -6.15
C LEU A 224 -0.33 12.65 -5.56
N SER A 225 0.09 13.69 -4.83
CA SER A 225 1.38 13.72 -4.14
C SER A 225 1.51 12.58 -3.12
N GLU A 226 0.48 12.30 -2.32
CA GLU A 226 0.47 11.19 -1.36
C GLU A 226 0.53 9.82 -2.06
N MET A 227 -0.20 9.65 -3.17
CA MET A 227 -0.14 8.43 -3.97
C MET A 227 1.25 8.21 -4.58
N CYS A 228 1.86 9.28 -5.11
CA CYS A 228 3.22 9.25 -5.62
C CYS A 228 4.23 8.94 -4.49
N HIS A 229 4.08 9.56 -3.32
CA HIS A 229 4.96 9.37 -2.17
C HIS A 229 5.02 7.91 -1.68
N LYS A 230 3.93 7.15 -1.81
CA LYS A 230 3.91 5.71 -1.49
C LYS A 230 4.83 4.88 -2.41
N LEU A 231 5.10 5.36 -3.61
CA LEU A 231 5.93 4.67 -4.61
C LEU A 231 7.40 5.14 -4.58
N GLU A 232 7.73 6.12 -3.74
CA GLU A 232 9.09 6.63 -3.58
C GLU A 232 9.90 5.70 -2.67
N THR A 233 11.21 5.65 -2.91
CA THR A 233 12.14 4.87 -2.09
C THR A 233 12.38 5.56 -0.74
N GLU A 234 12.74 4.80 0.30
CA GLU A 234 13.04 5.37 1.63
C GLU A 234 14.14 6.44 1.59
N HIS A 235 15.10 6.29 0.68
CA HIS A 235 16.14 7.30 0.46
C HIS A 235 15.54 8.63 -0.04
N GLU A 236 14.63 8.59 -1.01
CA GLU A 236 13.94 9.78 -1.55
C GLU A 236 12.93 10.39 -0.58
N LYS A 237 12.44 9.62 0.40
CA LYS A 237 11.58 10.13 1.47
C LYS A 237 12.37 10.88 2.53
N VAL A 238 13.57 10.39 2.88
CA VAL A 238 14.45 10.99 3.90
C VAL A 238 15.24 12.16 3.32
N LEU A 239 15.70 12.07 2.07
CA LEU A 239 16.34 13.15 1.32
C LEU A 239 15.58 13.40 0.00
N PRO A 240 14.47 14.17 0.04
CA PRO A 240 13.70 14.50 -1.16
C PRO A 240 14.45 15.37 -2.18
N PHE A 241 15.50 16.05 -1.73
CA PHE A 241 16.28 17.00 -2.51
C PHE A 241 17.75 16.60 -2.46
N ASP A 242 18.29 16.19 -3.60
CA ASP A 242 19.72 15.92 -3.70
C ASP A 242 20.51 17.24 -3.64
N SER A 243 21.69 17.19 -3.03
CA SER A 243 22.65 18.30 -3.09
C SER A 243 22.99 18.56 -4.55
N SER A 244 22.83 19.81 -5.01
CA SER A 244 23.23 20.21 -6.35
C SER A 244 24.69 19.83 -6.58
N SER A 245 24.99 19.29 -7.77
CA SER A 245 26.37 18.98 -8.17
C SER A 245 27.26 20.22 -8.32
N LEU A 246 26.67 21.42 -8.23
CA LEU A 246 27.35 22.72 -8.32
C LEU A 246 27.93 23.12 -6.96
N SER A 247 29.12 23.73 -6.99
CA SER A 247 29.74 24.28 -5.78
C SER A 247 28.94 25.48 -5.25
N ALA A 248 29.11 25.81 -3.96
CA ALA A 248 28.46 26.97 -3.35
C ALA A 248 28.81 28.29 -4.07
N GLU A 249 29.99 28.37 -4.69
CA GLU A 249 30.46 29.52 -5.46
C GLU A 249 29.78 29.60 -6.84
N GLU A 250 29.57 28.45 -7.50
CA GLU A 250 28.87 28.37 -8.79
C GLU A 250 27.38 28.70 -8.64
N LEU A 251 26.73 28.23 -7.57
CA LEU A 251 25.34 28.59 -7.25
C LEU A 251 25.16 30.07 -6.98
N SER A 252 26.14 30.72 -6.33
CA SER A 252 26.11 32.18 -6.12
C SER A 252 26.21 32.89 -7.47
N GLN A 253 27.14 32.48 -8.32
CA GLN A 253 27.31 33.09 -9.64
C GLN A 253 26.10 32.91 -10.56
N GLU A 254 25.40 31.78 -10.52
CA GLU A 254 24.15 31.58 -11.27
C GLU A 254 23.02 32.46 -10.74
N ARG A 255 22.91 32.63 -9.42
CA ARG A 255 21.92 33.54 -8.82
C ARG A 255 22.20 35.00 -9.18
N ASP A 256 23.47 35.39 -9.17
CA ASP A 256 23.89 36.75 -9.52
C ASP A 256 23.62 37.03 -11.02
N LYS A 257 23.96 36.08 -11.92
CA LYS A 257 23.64 36.18 -13.35
C LYS A 257 22.14 36.18 -13.65
N ALA A 258 21.34 35.43 -12.89
CA ALA A 258 19.89 35.42 -13.02
C ALA A 258 19.26 36.74 -12.55
N ALA A 259 19.86 37.41 -11.55
CA ALA A 259 19.43 38.72 -11.05
C ALA A 259 19.82 39.89 -11.98
N GLU A 260 20.91 39.75 -12.74
CA GLU A 260 21.38 40.75 -13.72
C GLU A 260 20.60 40.74 -15.06
N SER A 261 19.74 39.75 -15.30
CA SER A 261 18.96 39.63 -16.53
C SER A 261 17.88 40.72 -16.63
N PRO A 262 17.71 41.40 -17.78
CA PRO A 262 16.71 42.47 -17.91
C PRO A 262 15.29 41.95 -17.64
N PRO A 263 14.41 42.76 -17.02
CA PRO A 263 13.06 42.36 -16.63
C PRO A 263 12.15 42.23 -17.87
N ASN A 264 12.33 41.15 -18.62
CA ASN A 264 11.43 40.73 -19.67
C ASN A 264 10.28 39.92 -19.06
N LYS A 265 9.09 39.92 -19.69
CA LYS A 265 7.95 39.08 -19.27
C LYS A 265 8.33 37.60 -19.09
N LEU A 266 9.31 37.13 -19.87
CA LEU A 266 9.87 35.78 -19.76
C LEU A 266 10.67 35.59 -18.46
N THR A 267 11.48 36.57 -18.06
CA THR A 267 12.27 36.56 -16.83
C THR A 267 11.38 36.46 -15.60
N HIS A 268 10.25 37.19 -15.59
CA HIS A 268 9.25 37.11 -14.51
C HIS A 268 8.58 35.72 -14.44
N LEU A 269 8.21 35.13 -15.58
CA LEU A 269 7.61 33.79 -15.61
C LEU A 269 8.60 32.70 -15.17
N ILE A 270 9.88 32.84 -15.53
CA ILE A 270 10.94 31.92 -15.09
C ILE A 270 11.13 32.04 -13.58
N GLN A 271 11.07 33.26 -13.03
CA GLN A 271 11.16 33.51 -11.60
C GLN A 271 9.94 32.98 -10.82
N ASP A 272 8.73 33.10 -11.38
CA ASP A 272 7.50 32.50 -10.83
C ASP A 272 7.55 30.96 -10.85
N CYS A 273 8.31 30.37 -11.79
CA CYS A 273 8.51 28.93 -11.90
C CYS A 273 9.76 28.42 -11.13
N ALA A 274 10.56 29.30 -10.53
CA ALA A 274 11.75 28.92 -9.78
C ALA A 274 11.49 27.88 -8.65
N PRO A 275 10.36 27.95 -7.89
CA PRO A 275 10.02 26.93 -6.90
C PRO A 275 9.77 25.55 -7.50
N LEU A 276 9.42 25.46 -8.78
CA LEU A 276 9.22 24.19 -9.49
C LEU A 276 10.54 23.56 -9.97
N GLY A 277 11.67 24.30 -9.89
CA GLY A 277 12.98 23.78 -10.29
C GLY A 277 13.36 22.50 -9.52
N ILE A 278 13.05 22.47 -8.22
CA ILE A 278 13.33 21.33 -7.34
C ILE A 278 12.46 20.11 -7.71
N PHE A 279 11.19 20.35 -8.07
CA PHE A 279 10.31 19.29 -8.57
C PHE A 279 10.88 18.64 -9.83
N TRP A 280 11.37 19.46 -10.77
CA TRP A 280 11.95 18.95 -12.02
C TRP A 280 13.26 18.20 -11.81
N GLN A 281 14.10 18.64 -10.86
CA GLN A 281 15.31 17.89 -10.48
C GLN A 281 14.95 16.49 -10.00
N ARG A 282 13.99 16.38 -9.08
CA ARG A 282 13.50 15.10 -8.55
C ARG A 282 12.87 14.22 -9.64
N TYR A 283 12.04 14.82 -10.50
CA TYR A 283 11.44 14.12 -11.63
C TYR A 283 12.50 13.54 -12.58
N ASN A 284 13.52 14.35 -12.93
CA ASN A 284 14.57 13.95 -13.84
C ASN A 284 15.44 12.83 -13.27
N LYS A 285 15.74 12.86 -11.96
CA LYS A 285 16.44 11.77 -11.26
C LYS A 285 15.70 10.44 -11.43
N VAL A 286 14.43 10.39 -11.00
CA VAL A 286 13.59 9.17 -11.09
C VAL A 286 13.44 8.72 -12.55
N HIS A 287 13.37 9.68 -13.49
CA HIS A 287 13.30 9.37 -14.90
C HIS A 287 14.56 8.65 -15.39
N LEU A 288 15.75 9.11 -14.97
CA LEU A 288 17.03 8.48 -15.29
C LEU A 288 17.15 7.09 -14.66
N GLU A 289 16.81 6.94 -13.38
CA GLU A 289 16.80 5.65 -12.69
C GLU A 289 15.89 4.64 -13.39
N ARG A 290 14.69 5.07 -13.79
CA ARG A 290 13.77 4.24 -14.58
C ARG A 290 14.37 3.81 -15.91
N LEU A 291 15.14 4.67 -16.58
CA LEU A 291 15.82 4.31 -17.83
C LEU A 291 16.95 3.29 -17.58
N CYS A 292 17.70 3.43 -16.49
CA CYS A 292 18.71 2.47 -16.06
C CYS A 292 18.09 1.10 -15.78
N LEU A 293 17.04 1.04 -14.96
CA LEU A 293 16.32 -0.20 -14.64
C LEU A 293 15.74 -0.89 -15.89
N LYS A 294 15.20 -0.11 -16.83
CA LYS A 294 14.73 -0.65 -18.11
C LYS A 294 15.87 -1.31 -18.91
N ARG A 295 17.04 -0.67 -18.95
CA ARG A 295 18.21 -1.24 -19.64
C ARG A 295 18.68 -2.52 -18.98
N GLU A 296 18.78 -2.55 -17.65
CA GLU A 296 19.18 -3.75 -16.89
C GLU A 296 18.20 -4.89 -17.11
N LYS A 297 16.89 -4.63 -17.05
CA LYS A 297 15.86 -5.62 -17.37
C LYS A 297 16.08 -6.24 -18.75
N LEU A 298 16.29 -5.42 -19.78
CA LEU A 298 16.55 -5.91 -21.13
C LEU A 298 17.81 -6.79 -21.22
N LEU A 299 18.85 -6.50 -20.44
CA LEU A 299 20.06 -7.32 -20.37
C LEU A 299 19.78 -8.66 -19.67
N LEU A 300 19.06 -8.64 -18.55
CA LEU A 300 18.67 -9.85 -17.82
C LEU A 300 17.74 -10.74 -18.65
N ASP A 301 16.79 -10.16 -19.39
CA ASP A 301 15.90 -10.90 -20.27
C ASP A 301 16.70 -11.64 -21.36
N ARG A 302 17.68 -10.96 -22.00
CA ARG A 302 18.58 -11.58 -22.97
C ARG A 302 19.43 -12.70 -22.37
N GLN A 303 19.96 -12.48 -21.17
CA GLN A 303 20.73 -13.52 -20.46
C GLN A 303 19.85 -14.72 -20.11
N ASN A 304 18.61 -14.49 -19.68
CA ASN A 304 17.66 -15.54 -19.39
C ASN A 304 17.31 -16.35 -20.64
N GLU A 305 17.08 -15.68 -21.78
CA GLU A 305 16.89 -16.33 -23.08
C GLU A 305 18.11 -17.20 -23.45
N GLN A 306 19.33 -16.67 -23.30
CA GLN A 306 20.56 -17.45 -23.55
C GLN A 306 20.69 -18.66 -22.63
N LEU A 307 20.41 -18.50 -21.33
CA LEU A 307 20.44 -19.60 -20.37
C LEU A 307 19.39 -20.67 -20.69
N ARG A 308 18.19 -20.28 -21.14
CA ARG A 308 17.16 -21.21 -21.60
C ARG A 308 17.60 -21.98 -22.84
N ILE A 309 18.27 -21.32 -23.78
CA ILE A 309 18.85 -21.98 -24.96
C ILE A 309 19.93 -22.98 -24.52
N TYR A 310 20.85 -22.61 -23.63
CA TYR A 310 21.88 -23.53 -23.12
C TYR A 310 21.28 -24.71 -22.37
N LEU A 311 20.27 -24.47 -21.55
CA LEU A 311 19.57 -25.53 -20.83
C LEU A 311 18.86 -26.48 -21.81
N LYS A 312 18.22 -25.94 -22.86
CA LYS A 312 17.64 -26.74 -23.93
C LYS A 312 18.70 -27.59 -24.63
N GLN A 313 19.82 -27.00 -25.03
CA GLN A 313 20.93 -27.73 -25.66
C GLN A 313 21.51 -28.83 -24.75
N PHE A 314 21.61 -28.58 -23.45
CA PHE A 314 22.07 -29.57 -22.47
C PHE A 314 21.08 -30.75 -22.36
N LEU A 315 19.78 -30.46 -22.34
CA LEU A 315 18.74 -31.49 -22.32
C LEU A 315 18.67 -32.28 -23.63
N ASP A 316 18.83 -31.62 -24.79
CA ASP A 316 18.93 -32.26 -26.11
C ASP A 316 20.21 -33.10 -26.26
N GLY A 317 21.27 -32.78 -25.49
CA GLY A 317 22.51 -33.55 -25.43
C GLY A 317 22.43 -34.81 -24.56
N ILE A 318 21.50 -34.84 -23.59
CA ILE A 318 21.28 -35.97 -22.68
C ILE A 318 20.11 -36.85 -23.15
N SER A 319 19.11 -36.26 -23.81
CA SER A 319 17.96 -36.96 -24.38
C SER A 319 18.09 -37.07 -25.91
N VAL A 320 18.03 -38.29 -26.45
CA VAL A 320 17.95 -38.49 -27.90
C VAL A 320 16.51 -38.20 -28.33
N SER A 321 16.24 -36.96 -28.76
CA SER A 321 14.96 -36.55 -29.32
C SER A 321 15.06 -36.51 -30.85
N ASP A 322 14.02 -36.95 -31.57
CA ASP A 322 14.04 -37.11 -33.04
C ASP A 322 14.40 -35.83 -33.83
N ASP A 323 14.21 -34.65 -33.26
CA ASP A 323 14.56 -33.35 -33.89
C ASP A 323 16.07 -33.05 -33.90
N SER A 324 16.85 -33.60 -32.97
CA SER A 324 18.28 -33.29 -32.82
C SER A 324 19.16 -34.04 -33.82
N LEU A 325 18.76 -35.26 -34.22
CA LEU A 325 19.47 -36.09 -35.20
C LEU A 325 19.51 -35.51 -36.63
N LEU A 326 18.57 -34.63 -36.99
CA LEU A 326 18.40 -34.15 -38.37
C LEU A 326 19.11 -32.82 -38.68
N HIS A 327 19.32 -31.96 -37.69
CA HIS A 327 19.71 -30.56 -37.96
C HIS A 327 21.10 -30.15 -37.44
N HIS A 328 21.72 -30.93 -36.56
CA HIS A 328 23.06 -30.61 -36.05
C HIS A 328 23.98 -31.83 -36.13
N GLN A 329 25.20 -31.64 -36.66
CA GLN A 329 26.27 -32.63 -36.60
C GLN A 329 26.59 -32.93 -35.14
N HIS A 330 25.99 -33.98 -34.59
CA HIS A 330 26.27 -34.44 -33.24
C HIS A 330 27.64 -35.10 -33.18
N PRO A 331 28.44 -34.89 -32.13
CA PRO A 331 29.72 -35.58 -31.93
C PRO A 331 29.58 -37.11 -31.75
N LEU A 332 28.36 -37.63 -31.61
CA LEU A 332 28.04 -39.05 -31.60
C LEU A 332 27.84 -39.65 -33.00
N LEU A 333 27.74 -38.82 -34.04
CA LEU A 333 27.72 -39.22 -35.46
C LEU A 333 29.01 -38.74 -36.13
N THR A 334 30.12 -39.38 -35.80
CA THR A 334 31.37 -39.27 -36.58
C THR A 334 31.21 -40.02 -37.90
N VAL A 335 30.55 -39.39 -38.87
CA VAL A 335 30.60 -39.84 -40.27
C VAL A 335 31.99 -39.47 -40.80
N SER A 336 32.86 -40.47 -40.84
CA SER A 336 34.16 -40.41 -41.51
C SER A 336 33.95 -40.02 -42.97
N SER A 337 34.28 -38.78 -43.29
CA SER A 337 34.32 -38.29 -44.66
C SER A 337 35.80 -38.23 -45.09
N PRO A 338 36.26 -38.99 -46.09
CA PRO A 338 37.62 -38.85 -46.60
C PRO A 338 37.77 -37.51 -47.34
N PRO A 339 38.98 -36.92 -47.38
CA PRO A 339 39.19 -35.63 -48.03
C PRO A 339 39.19 -35.83 -49.55
N LEU A 340 38.12 -35.40 -50.22
CA LEU A 340 38.11 -35.26 -51.67
C LEU A 340 38.37 -33.80 -52.05
N GLN A 341 39.38 -33.67 -52.91
CA GLN A 341 39.92 -32.47 -53.53
C GLN A 341 38.90 -31.43 -54.00
N ALA A 342 39.35 -30.18 -53.92
CA ALA A 342 38.75 -28.99 -54.52
C ALA A 342 38.47 -29.14 -56.02
N PRO A 343 37.52 -28.34 -56.53
CA PRO A 343 37.87 -27.48 -57.66
C PRO A 343 37.51 -26.01 -57.44
N ALA A 344 38.33 -25.17 -58.06
CA ALA A 344 38.17 -23.73 -58.16
C ALA A 344 36.91 -23.35 -58.96
N ALA A 345 36.25 -22.25 -58.56
CA ALA A 345 36.05 -21.05 -59.40
C ALA A 345 34.93 -20.14 -58.84
N THR A 346 35.30 -18.87 -58.67
CA THR A 346 34.52 -17.64 -58.95
C THR A 346 33.14 -17.44 -58.30
N GLY A 347 33.05 -16.40 -57.46
CA GLY A 347 31.76 -15.78 -57.12
C GLY A 347 31.87 -14.67 -56.08
N ARG A 348 32.03 -13.43 -56.53
CA ARG A 348 32.05 -12.18 -55.74
C ARG A 348 30.97 -12.12 -54.65
N ARG A 349 31.30 -11.54 -53.49
CA ARG A 349 30.45 -10.58 -52.76
C ARG A 349 31.25 -9.78 -51.73
N ASP A 350 31.53 -8.53 -52.13
CA ASP A 350 31.67 -7.29 -51.37
C ASP A 350 31.91 -7.36 -49.86
N GLN A 351 33.16 -7.18 -49.44
CA GLN A 351 33.50 -6.66 -48.12
C GLN A 351 33.54 -5.12 -48.18
N LYS A 352 32.48 -4.45 -47.70
CA LYS A 352 32.60 -3.06 -47.23
C LYS A 352 33.02 -3.06 -45.77
N ARG A 353 34.31 -2.83 -45.53
CA ARG A 353 34.84 -2.43 -44.23
C ARG A 353 34.39 -0.98 -43.98
N TYR A 354 33.61 -0.75 -42.93
CA TYR A 354 33.46 0.59 -42.37
C TYR A 354 34.38 0.71 -41.15
N VAL A 355 35.36 1.60 -41.27
CA VAL A 355 36.17 2.13 -40.17
C VAL A 355 35.32 3.19 -39.48
N VAL A 356 35.01 3.01 -38.20
CA VAL A 356 34.39 4.06 -37.37
C VAL A 356 35.53 4.87 -36.77
N GLN A 357 35.76 6.07 -37.32
CA GLN A 357 36.55 7.10 -36.67
C GLN A 357 35.68 7.82 -35.64
N GLU A 358 36.21 7.95 -34.42
CA GLU A 358 35.64 8.75 -33.34
C GLU A 358 35.54 10.22 -33.75
N ALA A 359 34.37 10.83 -33.56
CA ALA A 359 34.20 12.27 -33.66
C ALA A 359 34.18 12.86 -32.24
N ALA A 360 35.36 13.27 -31.78
CA ALA A 360 35.50 14.26 -30.72
C ALA A 360 35.54 15.66 -31.36
N ASN A 361 34.78 16.59 -30.76
CA ASN A 361 34.90 18.04 -30.85
C ASN A 361 34.68 18.73 -32.21
N ILE A 362 33.80 19.73 -32.21
CA ILE A 362 34.19 21.13 -32.44
C ILE A 362 33.02 22.00 -31.95
N ALA A 363 33.34 22.85 -30.98
CA ALA A 363 32.55 24.01 -30.61
C ALA A 363 32.76 25.14 -31.63
N GLN A 364 31.79 26.05 -31.66
CA GLN A 364 31.88 27.45 -32.12
C GLN A 364 31.52 27.78 -33.58
N GLN A 365 30.52 28.67 -33.66
CA GLN A 365 30.56 30.02 -34.24
C GLN A 365 29.64 30.31 -35.45
N ARG A 366 28.89 31.43 -35.27
CA ARG A 366 28.30 32.36 -36.27
C ARG A 366 26.95 31.90 -36.84
N LEU A 367 25.87 32.70 -36.83
CA LEU A 367 25.67 34.15 -36.72
C LEU A 367 24.30 34.44 -36.06
#